data_AF-A0A2W4NDL6-F1
#
_entry.id   AF-A0A2W4NDL6-F1
#
_cell.length_a   1.000
_cell.length_b   1.000
_cell.length_c   1.000
_cell.angle_alpha   90.00
_cell.angle_beta   90.00
_cell.angle_gamma   90.00
#
_symmetry.space_group_name_H-M   'P 1'
#
loop_
_entity.id
_entity.type
_entity.pdbx_description
1 polymer ?
#
loop_
_entity_poly.entity_id
_entity_poly.type
_entity_poly.pdbx_seq_one_letter_code
_entity_poly.pdbx_strand_id
1 'polypeptide(L)'
;ELARERIGRRRFHLGARVLRSAATGARFSRERARRLYGELLELRDQIAPGAEVPFTAITAMPELITAPDTLDSEELRRALGTAFDVAATALAAMRESEGRALLADIQRRHHRCRELVAALHARAGRLVESYREKLRERLERLLAEARVQLDAGRLEQEVALLADRADIAEELARLDSHLDYFATTLGESGPLGRKLEFVLQEIGREANTIAAKAQDASAAHLVVELKAEIERLREQVQNVE
;
A
#
# COMPACT_ATOMS: atom_id res chain seq x y z
N GLU A 1 -22.89 -10.79 12.60
CA GLU A 1 -23.83 -10.16 11.64
C GLU A 1 -23.58 -8.66 11.51
N LEU A 2 -23.61 -7.90 12.62
CA LEU A 2 -23.27 -6.46 12.68
C LEU A 2 -22.01 -6.07 11.86
N ALA A 3 -20.94 -6.86 11.95
CA ALA A 3 -19.72 -6.58 11.19
C ALA A 3 -19.85 -6.69 9.67
N ARG A 4 -20.70 -7.60 9.17
CA ARG A 4 -20.96 -7.72 7.73
C ARG A 4 -21.78 -6.54 7.19
N GLU A 5 -22.72 -6.02 7.99
CA GLU A 5 -23.51 -4.85 7.64
C GLU A 5 -22.67 -3.56 7.65
N ARG A 6 -21.83 -3.37 8.68
CA ARG A 6 -21.10 -2.12 8.89
C ARG A 6 -19.78 -2.00 8.13
N ILE A 7 -19.03 -3.10 7.99
CA ILE A 7 -17.63 -3.09 7.48
C ILE A 7 -17.55 -3.67 6.05
N GLY A 8 -18.64 -4.28 5.56
CA GLY A 8 -18.72 -4.87 4.23
C GLY A 8 -18.17 -6.30 4.14
N ARG A 9 -17.99 -6.80 2.91
CA ARG A 9 -17.66 -8.21 2.62
C ARG A 9 -16.15 -8.54 2.66
N ARG A 10 -15.29 -7.62 3.11
CA ARG A 10 -13.84 -7.86 3.22
C ARG A 10 -13.52 -8.76 4.43
N ARG A 11 -12.33 -9.38 4.45
CA ARG A 11 -11.87 -10.21 5.57
C ARG A 11 -11.53 -9.32 6.76
N PHE A 12 -12.13 -9.59 7.92
CA PHE A 12 -11.82 -8.90 9.17
C PHE A 12 -11.63 -9.90 10.30
N HIS A 13 -10.81 -9.55 11.28
CA HIS A 13 -10.56 -10.33 12.49
C HIS A 13 -11.11 -9.57 13.68
N LEU A 14 -12.00 -10.21 14.46
CA LEU A 14 -12.55 -9.66 15.68
C LEU A 14 -11.98 -10.43 16.87
N GLY A 15 -11.31 -9.71 17.77
CA GLY A 15 -10.87 -10.23 19.06
C GLY A 15 -11.62 -9.52 20.18
N ALA A 16 -12.25 -10.29 21.07
CA ALA A 16 -12.87 -9.77 22.27
C ALA A 16 -12.20 -10.38 23.50
N ARG A 17 -11.84 -9.53 24.47
CA ARG A 17 -11.29 -9.98 25.75
C ARG A 17 -12.17 -9.46 26.87
N VAL A 18 -12.80 -10.38 27.59
CA VAL A 18 -13.59 -10.06 28.78
C VAL A 18 -12.66 -10.06 29.99
N LEU A 19 -12.47 -8.90 30.62
CA LEU A 19 -11.73 -8.78 31.87
C LEU A 19 -12.70 -8.93 33.03
N ARG A 20 -12.49 -9.97 33.86
CA ARG A 20 -13.26 -10.17 35.08
C ARG A 20 -12.56 -9.46 36.23
N SER A 21 -13.27 -8.62 36.97
CA SER A 21 -12.82 -8.17 38.29
C SER A 21 -12.91 -9.36 39.25
N ALA A 22 -11.79 -9.75 39.85
CA ALA A 22 -11.68 -10.96 40.69
C ALA A 22 -12.41 -10.86 42.04
N ALA A 23 -13.12 -9.78 42.34
CA ALA A 23 -13.53 -9.46 43.71
C ALA A 23 -14.99 -9.77 44.07
N THR A 24 -15.89 -9.99 43.12
CA THR A 24 -17.33 -10.16 43.43
C THR A 24 -17.85 -11.50 42.96
N GLY A 25 -17.98 -12.45 43.89
CA GLY A 25 -18.72 -13.70 43.66
C GLY A 25 -17.91 -14.99 43.74
N ALA A 26 -16.64 -14.95 44.14
CA ALA A 26 -15.85 -16.14 44.43
C ALA A 26 -16.58 -17.07 45.42
N ARG A 27 -16.92 -18.30 44.99
CA ARG A 27 -17.58 -19.31 45.82
C ARG A 27 -16.65 -20.50 46.01
N PHE A 28 -16.58 -20.98 47.25
CA PHE A 28 -15.91 -22.24 47.55
C PHE A 28 -16.76 -23.42 47.07
N SER A 29 -16.26 -24.18 46.11
CA SER A 29 -16.95 -25.35 45.55
C SER A 29 -16.83 -26.55 46.50
N ARG A 30 -17.82 -26.69 47.40
CA ARG A 30 -17.88 -27.80 48.37
C ARG A 30 -17.93 -29.17 47.70
N GLU A 31 -18.55 -29.26 46.53
CA GLU A 31 -18.66 -30.51 45.76
C GLU A 31 -17.28 -30.95 45.24
N ARG A 32 -16.54 -30.05 44.59
CA ARG A 32 -15.18 -30.33 44.11
C ARG A 32 -14.22 -30.63 45.25
N ALA A 33 -14.31 -29.86 46.34
CA ALA A 33 -13.50 -30.08 47.53
C ALA A 33 -13.68 -31.50 48.11
N ARG A 34 -14.93 -31.99 48.20
CA ARG A 34 -15.21 -33.35 48.68
C ARG A 34 -14.66 -34.42 47.74
N ARG A 35 -14.82 -34.23 46.43
CA ARG A 35 -14.33 -35.18 45.42
C ARG A 35 -12.81 -35.33 45.48
N LEU A 36 -12.10 -34.20 45.40
CA LEU A 36 -10.63 -34.18 45.43
C LEU A 36 -10.07 -34.71 46.75
N TYR A 37 -10.70 -34.38 47.87
CA TYR A 37 -10.28 -34.92 49.16
C TYR A 37 -10.54 -36.43 49.27
N GLY A 38 -11.65 -36.92 48.71
CA GLY A 38 -11.92 -38.37 48.61
C GLY A 38 -10.84 -39.09 47.80
N GLU A 39 -10.52 -38.58 46.61
CA GLU A 39 -9.45 -39.14 45.74
C GLU A 39 -8.08 -39.14 46.45
N LEU A 40 -7.76 -38.10 47.22
CA LEU A 40 -6.53 -38.05 48.03
C LEU A 40 -6.50 -39.14 49.10
N LEU A 41 -7.62 -39.39 49.78
CA LEU A 41 -7.70 -40.42 50.83
C LEU A 41 -7.56 -41.82 50.21
N GLU A 42 -8.23 -42.06 49.08
CA GLU A 42 -8.11 -43.33 48.33
C GLU A 42 -6.68 -43.56 47.86
N LEU A 43 -6.01 -42.53 47.33
CA LEU A 43 -4.62 -42.62 46.94
C LEU A 43 -3.73 -42.91 48.14
N ARG A 44 -3.90 -42.18 49.25
CA ARG A 44 -3.17 -42.40 50.50
C ARG A 44 -3.28 -43.86 50.95
N ASP A 45 -4.47 -44.45 50.92
CA ASP A 45 -4.68 -45.84 51.36
C ASP A 45 -3.93 -46.86 50.48
N GLN A 46 -3.61 -46.51 49.23
CA GLN A 46 -2.83 -47.36 48.33
C GLN A 46 -1.32 -47.22 48.53
N ILE A 47 -0.82 -46.00 48.76
CA ILE A 47 0.62 -45.71 48.73
C ILE A 47 1.25 -45.48 50.11
N ALA A 48 0.48 -45.05 51.10
CA ALA A 48 0.95 -44.73 52.44
C ALA A 48 -0.15 -45.02 53.49
N PRO A 49 -0.53 -46.31 53.69
CA PRO A 49 -1.61 -46.67 54.58
C PRO A 49 -1.40 -46.14 56.00
N GLY A 50 -2.42 -45.49 56.57
CA GLY A 50 -2.37 -44.94 57.93
C GLY A 50 -1.71 -43.56 58.07
N ALA A 51 -1.20 -42.98 56.98
CA ALA A 51 -0.74 -41.59 57.00
C ALA A 51 -1.90 -40.60 57.24
N GLU A 52 -1.63 -39.50 57.94
CA GLU A 52 -2.60 -38.43 58.10
C GLU A 52 -2.63 -37.54 56.85
N VAL A 53 -3.82 -37.28 56.30
CA VAL A 53 -4.01 -36.29 55.23
C VAL A 53 -4.67 -35.08 55.87
N PRO A 54 -3.93 -33.98 56.12
CA PRO A 54 -4.51 -32.81 56.78
C PRO A 54 -5.50 -32.13 55.84
N PHE A 55 -6.57 -31.56 56.40
CA PHE A 55 -7.57 -30.81 55.61
C PHE A 55 -6.93 -29.64 54.83
N THR A 56 -5.83 -29.08 55.34
CA THR A 56 -5.07 -28.02 54.65
C THR A 56 -4.51 -28.48 53.30
N ALA A 57 -4.36 -29.77 53.04
CA ALA A 57 -3.92 -30.30 51.74
C ALA A 57 -4.79 -29.82 50.57
N ILE A 58 -6.09 -29.60 50.80
CA ILE A 58 -6.99 -29.11 49.74
C ILE A 58 -6.82 -27.61 49.49
N THR A 59 -6.31 -26.84 50.46
CA THR A 59 -6.14 -25.38 50.30
C THR A 59 -5.05 -25.02 49.30
N ALA A 60 -4.12 -25.94 49.04
CA ALA A 60 -3.09 -25.81 48.02
C ALA A 60 -3.58 -26.21 46.61
N MET A 61 -4.79 -26.77 46.49
CA MET A 61 -5.32 -27.23 45.21
C MET A 61 -5.92 -26.07 44.40
N PRO A 62 -5.50 -25.88 43.15
CA PRO A 62 -6.14 -24.95 42.24
C PRO A 62 -7.63 -25.31 42.06
N GLU A 63 -8.47 -24.31 41.70
CA GLU A 63 -9.87 -24.50 41.28
C GLU A 63 -10.95 -24.74 42.35
N LEU A 64 -10.62 -24.71 43.66
CA LEU A 64 -11.64 -24.79 44.71
C LEU A 64 -12.45 -23.50 44.87
N ILE A 65 -11.87 -22.37 44.45
CA ILE A 65 -12.56 -21.09 44.37
C ILE A 65 -13.04 -20.92 42.93
N THR A 66 -14.34 -21.07 42.74
CA THR A 66 -14.99 -20.89 41.43
C THR A 66 -15.66 -19.52 41.39
N ALA A 67 -15.44 -18.77 40.31
CA ALA A 67 -16.31 -17.64 39.98
C ALA A 67 -17.65 -18.19 39.46
N PRO A 68 -18.77 -17.44 39.59
CA PRO A 68 -20.01 -17.82 38.94
C PRO A 68 -19.79 -17.84 37.41
N ASP A 69 -20.25 -18.89 36.75
CA ASP A 69 -20.15 -19.03 35.28
C ASP A 69 -21.18 -18.20 34.51
N THR A 70 -22.11 -17.55 35.21
CA THR A 70 -23.23 -16.86 34.57
C THR A 70 -22.84 -15.41 34.25
N LEU A 71 -22.15 -15.21 33.13
CA LEU A 71 -22.35 -13.96 32.38
C LEU A 71 -23.77 -14.02 31.82
N ASP A 72 -24.59 -13.01 32.09
CA ASP A 72 -25.85 -12.86 31.36
C ASP A 72 -25.49 -12.68 29.88
N SER A 73 -25.91 -13.66 29.07
CA SER A 73 -25.65 -13.68 27.62
C SER A 73 -26.15 -12.39 26.97
N GLU A 74 -27.25 -11.82 27.47
CA GLU A 74 -27.88 -10.64 26.90
C GLU A 74 -27.16 -9.33 27.31
N GLU A 75 -26.66 -9.24 28.55
CA GLU A 75 -25.79 -8.15 28.98
C GLU A 75 -24.46 -8.17 28.22
N LEU A 76 -23.84 -9.35 28.06
CA LEU A 76 -22.62 -9.52 27.30
C LEU A 76 -22.82 -9.15 25.82
N ARG A 77 -23.92 -9.59 25.21
CA ARG A 77 -24.27 -9.27 23.82
C ARG A 77 -24.43 -7.76 23.64
N ARG A 78 -25.09 -7.07 24.56
CA ARG A 78 -25.24 -5.61 24.53
C ARG A 78 -23.88 -4.91 24.66
N ALA A 79 -23.07 -5.28 25.65
CA ALA A 79 -21.76 -4.69 25.85
C ALA A 79 -20.83 -4.87 24.63
N LEU A 80 -20.81 -6.07 24.05
CA LEU A 80 -20.06 -6.36 22.83
C LEU A 80 -20.59 -5.58 21.63
N GLY A 81 -21.91 -5.45 21.49
CA GLY A 81 -22.54 -4.64 20.43
C GLY A 81 -22.12 -3.17 20.50
N THR A 82 -22.20 -2.56 21.68
CA THR A 82 -21.77 -1.17 21.89
C THR A 82 -20.28 -0.99 21.60
N ALA A 83 -19.43 -1.87 22.12
CA ALA A 83 -17.99 -1.82 21.86
C ALA A 83 -17.67 -1.98 20.37
N PHE A 84 -18.40 -2.87 19.68
CA PHE A 84 -18.28 -3.08 18.25
C PHE A 84 -18.67 -1.84 17.45
N ASP A 85 -19.80 -1.19 17.77
CA ASP A 85 -20.23 0.03 17.08
C ASP A 85 -19.19 1.15 17.21
N VAL A 86 -18.66 1.36 18.41
CA VAL A 86 -17.58 2.35 18.65
C VAL A 86 -16.35 2.04 17.79
N ALA A 87 -15.92 0.78 17.78
CA ALA A 87 -14.76 0.35 16.98
C ALA A 87 -15.01 0.49 15.47
N ALA A 88 -16.22 0.16 14.99
CA ALA A 88 -16.59 0.27 13.59
C ALA A 88 -16.63 1.74 13.12
N THR A 89 -17.19 2.64 13.93
CA THR A 89 -17.17 4.09 13.65
C THR A 89 -15.75 4.65 13.62
N ALA A 90 -14.91 4.28 14.59
CA ALA A 90 -13.51 4.70 14.61
C ALA A 90 -12.74 4.19 13.38
N LEU A 91 -12.96 2.93 12.98
CA LEU A 91 -12.38 2.34 11.78
C LEU A 91 -12.80 3.09 10.51
N ALA A 92 -14.09 3.41 10.36
CA ALA A 92 -14.59 4.15 9.20
C ALA A 92 -13.97 5.55 9.10
N ALA A 93 -13.90 6.28 10.22
CA ALA A 93 -13.28 7.61 10.26
C ALA A 93 -11.78 7.55 9.92
N MET A 94 -11.08 6.52 10.40
CA MET A 94 -9.66 6.31 10.08
C MET A 94 -9.47 6.05 8.58
N ARG A 95 -10.26 5.16 7.97
CA ARG A 95 -10.20 4.86 6.53
C ARG A 95 -10.50 6.09 5.68
N GLU A 96 -11.45 6.92 6.09
CA GLU A 96 -11.74 8.17 5.37
C GLU A 96 -10.57 9.16 5.44
N SER A 97 -9.96 9.30 6.62
CA SER A 97 -8.78 10.15 6.80
C SER A 97 -7.58 9.65 5.98
N GLU A 98 -7.32 8.34 5.99
CA GLU A 98 -6.28 7.69 5.21
C GLU A 98 -6.53 7.85 3.71
N GLY A 99 -7.77 7.61 3.26
CA GLY A 99 -8.17 7.79 1.87
C GLY A 99 -7.97 9.23 1.37
N ARG A 100 -8.26 10.24 2.19
CA ARG A 100 -7.97 11.65 1.87
C ARG A 100 -6.47 11.91 1.73
N ALA A 101 -5.66 11.38 2.65
CA ALA A 101 -4.21 11.55 2.61
C ALA A 101 -3.60 10.87 1.37
N LEU A 102 -4.07 9.67 1.06
CA LEU A 102 -3.67 8.90 -0.12
C LEU A 102 -4.03 9.62 -1.41
N LEU A 103 -5.26 10.10 -1.54
CA LEU A 103 -5.70 10.89 -2.69
C LEU A 103 -4.83 12.13 -2.89
N ALA A 104 -4.54 12.86 -1.81
CA ALA A 104 -3.69 14.04 -1.88
C ALA A 104 -2.25 13.69 -2.34
N ASP A 105 -1.70 12.55 -1.91
CA ASP A 105 -0.38 12.09 -2.39
C ASP A 105 -0.41 11.71 -3.87
N ILE A 106 -1.41 10.95 -4.30
CA ILE A 106 -1.60 10.57 -5.70
C ILE A 106 -1.72 11.81 -6.59
N GLN A 107 -2.50 12.82 -6.18
CA GLN A 107 -2.67 14.06 -6.93
C GLN A 107 -1.35 14.86 -7.04
N ARG A 108 -0.57 14.96 -5.97
CA ARG A 108 0.75 15.62 -6.01
C ARG A 108 1.70 14.93 -6.99
N ARG A 109 1.74 13.59 -6.97
CA ARG A 109 2.59 12.80 -7.88
C ARG A 109 2.14 12.90 -9.33
N HIS A 110 0.83 12.84 -9.56
CA HIS A 110 0.26 13.06 -10.89
C HIS A 110 0.64 14.43 -11.45
N HIS A 111 0.56 15.48 -10.62
CA HIS A 111 1.02 16.81 -11.01
C HIS A 111 2.52 16.82 -11.34
N ARG A 112 3.36 16.17 -10.52
CA ARG A 112 4.79 16.04 -10.81
C ARG A 112 5.05 15.33 -12.15
N CYS A 113 4.31 14.27 -12.47
CA CYS A 113 4.39 13.61 -13.78
C CYS A 113 4.07 14.59 -14.92
N ARG A 114 3.04 15.42 -14.78
CA ARG A 114 2.69 16.45 -15.78
C ARG A 114 3.79 17.49 -15.99
N GLU A 115 4.41 17.96 -14.90
CA GLU A 115 5.55 18.89 -14.99
C GLU A 115 6.71 18.28 -15.78
N LEU A 116 7.03 17.00 -15.50
CA LEU A 116 8.09 16.27 -16.18
C LEU A 116 7.78 16.07 -17.68
N VAL A 117 6.53 15.72 -18.01
CA VAL A 117 6.08 15.59 -19.41
C VAL A 117 6.12 16.93 -20.14
N ALA A 118 5.70 18.03 -19.50
CA ALA A 118 5.80 19.37 -20.08
C ALA A 118 7.28 19.78 -20.33
N ALA A 119 8.18 19.45 -19.41
CA ALA A 119 9.61 19.67 -19.59
C ALA A 119 10.19 18.84 -20.76
N LEU A 120 9.71 17.60 -20.94
CA LEU A 120 10.07 16.76 -22.08
C LEU A 120 9.59 17.35 -23.41
N HIS A 121 8.35 17.85 -23.49
CA HIS A 121 7.85 18.57 -24.67
C HIS A 121 8.75 19.75 -25.04
N ALA A 122 9.06 20.61 -24.06
CA ALA A 122 9.93 21.77 -24.28
C ALA A 122 11.35 21.37 -24.75
N ARG A 123 11.83 20.19 -24.34
CA ARG A 123 13.13 19.66 -24.75
C ARG A 123 13.07 19.05 -26.16
N ALA A 124 12.04 18.27 -26.46
CA ALA A 124 11.82 17.65 -27.76
C ALA A 124 11.80 18.69 -28.88
N GLY A 125 11.09 19.80 -28.69
CA GLY A 125 11.02 20.90 -29.66
C GLY A 125 12.35 21.60 -29.95
N ARG A 126 13.37 21.44 -29.08
CA ARG A 126 14.72 22.02 -29.26
C ARG A 126 15.79 20.99 -29.63
N LEU A 127 15.43 19.71 -29.68
CA LEU A 127 16.39 18.61 -29.79
C LEU A 127 17.11 18.62 -31.13
N VAL A 128 16.33 18.70 -32.22
CA VAL A 128 16.85 18.67 -33.60
C VAL A 128 17.79 19.84 -33.86
N GLU A 129 17.39 21.05 -33.47
CA GLU A 129 18.20 22.26 -33.68
C GLU A 129 19.49 22.21 -32.85
N SER A 130 19.39 21.85 -31.56
CA SER A 130 20.58 21.73 -30.70
C SER A 130 21.55 20.66 -31.17
N TYR A 131 21.04 19.55 -31.74
CA TYR A 131 21.88 18.53 -32.34
C TYR A 131 22.53 19.04 -33.63
N ARG A 132 21.78 19.72 -34.51
CA ARG A 132 22.28 20.32 -35.75
C ARG A 132 23.45 21.26 -35.47
N GLU A 133 23.32 22.16 -34.50
CA GLU A 133 24.38 23.09 -34.10
C GLU A 133 25.62 22.35 -33.61
N LYS A 134 25.47 21.39 -32.68
CA LYS A 134 26.60 20.61 -32.14
C LYS A 134 27.29 19.77 -33.20
N LEU A 135 26.53 19.17 -34.11
CA LEU A 135 27.07 18.37 -35.21
C LEU A 135 27.85 19.26 -36.18
N ARG A 136 27.29 20.43 -36.54
CA ARG A 136 27.97 21.42 -37.38
C ARG A 136 29.28 21.88 -36.75
N GLU A 137 29.27 22.34 -35.50
CA GLU A 137 30.48 22.80 -34.80
C GLU A 137 31.55 21.72 -34.71
N ARG A 138 31.15 20.46 -34.47
CA ARG A 138 32.07 19.33 -34.40
C ARG A 138 32.68 19.03 -35.76
N LEU A 139 31.87 19.01 -36.82
CA LEU A 139 32.34 18.74 -38.17
C LEU A 139 33.23 19.87 -38.70
N GLU A 140 32.87 21.13 -38.49
CA GLU A 140 33.69 22.29 -38.88
C GLU A 140 35.07 22.23 -38.23
N ARG A 141 35.15 21.86 -36.95
CA ARG A 141 36.41 21.69 -36.23
C ARG A 141 37.28 20.58 -36.81
N LEU A 142 36.69 19.40 -37.06
CA LEU A 142 37.41 18.25 -37.62
C LEU A 142 37.85 18.49 -39.08
N LEU A 143 37.02 19.16 -39.87
CA LEU A 143 37.30 19.43 -41.27
C LEU A 143 38.27 20.60 -41.47
N ALA A 144 38.33 21.55 -40.54
CA ALA A 144 39.34 22.60 -40.52
C ALA A 144 40.76 22.02 -40.44
N GLU A 145 40.97 20.97 -39.64
CA GLU A 145 42.25 20.24 -39.56
C GLU A 145 42.61 19.55 -40.89
N ALA A 146 41.60 19.08 -41.63
CA ALA A 146 41.76 18.40 -42.91
C ALA A 146 41.76 19.33 -44.15
N ARG A 147 41.53 20.65 -43.98
CA ARG A 147 41.30 21.63 -45.06
C ARG A 147 40.19 21.23 -46.05
N VAL A 148 39.18 20.51 -45.56
CA VAL A 148 38.01 20.09 -46.35
C VAL A 148 36.84 21.00 -46.00
N GLN A 149 36.00 21.36 -46.98
CA GLN A 149 34.78 22.12 -46.71
C GLN A 149 33.65 21.19 -46.27
N LEU A 150 32.82 21.66 -45.36
CA LEU A 150 31.63 20.94 -44.92
C LEU A 150 30.62 20.84 -46.06
N ASP A 151 30.20 19.61 -46.38
CA ASP A 151 29.09 19.35 -47.29
C ASP A 151 27.77 19.54 -46.53
N ALA A 152 27.07 20.63 -46.84
CA ALA A 152 25.79 20.96 -46.24
C ALA A 152 24.72 19.89 -46.52
N GLY A 153 24.74 19.24 -47.69
CA GLY A 153 23.76 18.20 -48.04
C GLY A 153 23.91 16.96 -47.16
N ARG A 154 25.15 16.54 -46.88
CA ARG A 154 25.44 15.46 -45.92
C ARG A 154 25.04 15.82 -44.49
N LEU A 155 25.30 17.06 -44.07
CA LEU A 155 24.88 17.52 -42.74
C LEU A 155 23.35 17.42 -42.57
N GLU A 156 22.58 17.96 -43.52
CA GLU A 156 21.12 17.94 -43.44
C GLU A 156 20.56 16.50 -43.49
N GLN A 157 21.20 15.59 -44.24
CA GLN A 157 20.79 14.19 -44.28
C GLN A 157 21.02 13.46 -42.94
N GLU A 158 22.14 13.71 -42.26
CA GLU A 158 22.40 13.19 -40.91
C GLU A 158 21.44 13.76 -39.87
N VAL A 159 21.13 15.06 -39.97
CA VAL A 159 20.15 15.71 -39.09
C VAL A 159 18.75 15.12 -39.29
N ALA A 160 18.34 14.84 -40.54
CA ALA A 160 17.06 14.21 -40.84
C ALA A 160 16.97 12.78 -40.27
N LEU A 161 18.04 11.98 -40.41
CA LEU A 161 18.10 10.62 -39.85
C LEU A 161 18.03 10.62 -38.32
N LEU A 162 18.64 11.60 -37.67
CA LEU A 162 18.53 11.72 -36.21
C LEU A 162 17.14 12.22 -35.79
N ALA A 163 16.57 13.19 -36.51
CA ALA A 163 15.23 13.68 -36.21
C ALA A 163 14.21 12.53 -36.23
N ASP A 164 14.28 11.64 -37.23
CA ASP A 164 13.44 10.45 -37.33
C ASP A 164 13.65 9.47 -36.16
N ARG A 165 14.91 9.22 -35.77
CA ARG A 165 15.24 8.31 -34.66
C ARG A 165 14.91 8.85 -33.27
N ALA A 166 14.95 10.17 -33.11
CA ALA A 166 14.75 10.86 -31.84
C ALA A 166 13.33 11.42 -31.71
N ASP A 167 12.45 11.17 -32.68
CA ASP A 167 11.06 11.60 -32.63
C ASP A 167 10.29 10.83 -31.54
N ILE A 168 9.91 11.58 -30.51
CA ILE A 168 9.14 11.14 -29.35
C ILE A 168 7.77 11.83 -29.26
N ALA A 169 7.36 12.56 -30.31
CA ALA A 169 6.15 13.37 -30.28
C ALA A 169 4.88 12.52 -30.05
N GLU A 170 4.82 11.34 -30.68
CA GLU A 170 3.70 10.42 -30.52
C GLU A 170 3.62 9.88 -29.09
N GLU A 171 4.75 9.45 -28.51
CA GLU A 171 4.80 8.97 -27.13
C GLU A 171 4.41 10.06 -26.12
N LEU A 172 4.83 11.31 -26.34
CA LEU A 172 4.45 12.44 -25.49
C LEU A 172 2.95 12.73 -25.57
N ALA A 173 2.36 12.72 -26.78
CA ALA A 173 0.91 12.89 -26.96
C ALA A 173 0.10 11.74 -26.31
N ARG A 174 0.59 10.50 -26.40
CA ARG A 174 0.00 9.37 -25.68
C ARG A 174 0.12 9.53 -24.17
N LEU A 175 1.27 9.96 -23.65
CA LEU A 175 1.46 10.24 -22.22
C LEU A 175 0.46 11.28 -21.71
N ASP A 176 0.28 12.39 -22.41
CA ASP A 176 -0.70 13.42 -22.04
C ASP A 176 -2.10 12.83 -21.95
N SER A 177 -2.51 12.09 -22.99
CA SER A 177 -3.82 11.43 -23.04
C SER A 177 -4.02 10.45 -21.88
N HIS A 178 -3.01 9.65 -21.55
CA HIS A 178 -3.08 8.72 -20.42
C HIS A 178 -3.10 9.45 -19.07
N LEU A 179 -2.36 10.56 -18.91
CA LEU A 179 -2.38 11.37 -17.70
C LEU A 179 -3.72 12.11 -17.51
N ASP A 180 -4.36 12.56 -18.59
CA ASP A 180 -5.74 13.10 -18.58
C ASP A 180 -6.73 12.02 -18.12
N TYR A 181 -6.61 10.82 -18.69
CA TYR A 181 -7.48 9.71 -18.35
C TYR A 181 -7.28 9.22 -16.90
N PHE A 182 -6.04 9.22 -16.40
CA PHE A 182 -5.74 8.93 -15.00
C PHE A 182 -6.44 9.92 -14.05
N ALA A 183 -6.32 11.23 -14.33
CA ALA A 183 -6.97 12.27 -13.53
C ALA A 183 -8.49 12.14 -13.54
N THR A 184 -9.07 11.84 -14.71
CA THR A 184 -10.52 11.62 -14.85
C THR A 184 -10.97 10.41 -14.03
N THR A 185 -10.20 9.31 -14.11
CA THR A 185 -10.50 8.08 -13.37
C THR A 185 -10.49 8.29 -11.85
N LEU A 186 -9.59 9.14 -11.33
CA LEU A 186 -9.56 9.47 -9.89
C LEU A 186 -10.84 10.16 -9.38
N GLY A 187 -11.62 10.80 -10.26
CA GLY A 187 -12.88 11.44 -9.91
C GLY A 187 -14.10 10.52 -9.99
N GLU A 188 -13.94 9.28 -10.46
CA GLU A 188 -15.03 8.32 -10.60
C GLU A 188 -15.42 7.70 -9.25
N SER A 189 -16.66 7.21 -9.16
CA SER A 189 -17.15 6.47 -7.98
C SER A 189 -17.00 4.97 -8.17
N GLY A 190 -16.60 4.26 -7.11
CA GLY A 190 -16.49 2.80 -7.10
C GLY A 190 -15.04 2.30 -7.00
N PRO A 191 -14.80 1.00 -7.20
CA PRO A 191 -13.46 0.42 -7.09
C PRO A 191 -12.60 0.80 -8.30
N LEU A 192 -11.63 1.70 -8.09
CA LEU A 192 -10.79 2.26 -9.18
C LEU A 192 -9.43 1.59 -9.33
N GLY A 193 -8.94 0.86 -8.32
CA GLY A 193 -7.55 0.38 -8.25
C GLY A 193 -7.06 -0.33 -9.53
N ARG A 194 -7.84 -1.29 -10.04
CA ARG A 194 -7.49 -2.04 -11.26
C ARG A 194 -7.48 -1.17 -12.53
N LYS A 195 -8.38 -0.19 -12.60
CA LYS A 195 -8.46 0.74 -13.74
C LYS A 195 -7.26 1.68 -13.72
N LEU A 196 -6.93 2.24 -12.56
CA LEU A 196 -5.75 3.08 -12.36
C LEU A 196 -4.44 2.32 -12.64
N GLU A 197 -4.36 1.06 -12.24
CA GLU A 197 -3.19 0.20 -12.51
C GLU A 197 -2.97 -0.01 -14.01
N PHE A 198 -4.04 -0.26 -14.79
CA PHE A 198 -3.95 -0.37 -16.23
C PHE A 198 -3.44 0.92 -16.88
N VAL A 199 -3.94 2.08 -16.45
CA VAL A 199 -3.51 3.37 -16.98
C VAL A 199 -2.04 3.64 -16.65
N LEU A 200 -1.60 3.35 -15.43
CA LEU A 200 -0.19 3.48 -15.03
C LEU A 200 0.72 2.55 -15.83
N GLN A 201 0.25 1.36 -16.19
CA GLN A 201 0.99 0.45 -17.07
C GLN A 201 1.20 1.06 -18.46
N GLU A 202 0.16 1.65 -19.06
CA GLU A 202 0.27 2.31 -20.36
C GLU A 202 1.20 3.54 -20.28
N ILE A 203 1.08 4.38 -19.24
CA ILE A 203 2.00 5.50 -18.97
C ILE A 203 3.46 4.99 -18.88
N GLY A 204 3.68 3.90 -18.14
CA GLY A 204 4.98 3.27 -18.01
C GLY A 204 5.53 2.74 -19.34
N ARG A 205 4.68 2.21 -20.22
CA ARG A 205 5.08 1.77 -21.56
C ARG A 205 5.60 2.93 -22.40
N GLU A 206 4.86 4.04 -22.44
CA GLU A 206 5.28 5.23 -23.21
C GLU A 206 6.57 5.82 -22.64
N ALA A 207 6.71 5.90 -21.32
CA ALA A 207 7.96 6.36 -20.68
C ALA A 207 9.17 5.47 -21.04
N ASN A 208 8.98 4.15 -21.18
CA ASN A 208 10.05 3.24 -21.63
C ASN A 208 10.42 3.46 -23.10
N THR A 209 9.45 3.69 -23.97
CA THR A 209 9.71 4.00 -25.38
C THR A 209 10.47 5.31 -25.53
N ILE A 210 10.11 6.35 -24.78
CA ILE A 210 10.86 7.61 -24.74
C ILE A 210 12.28 7.38 -24.21
N ALA A 211 12.45 6.58 -23.16
CA ALA A 211 13.78 6.26 -22.62
C ALA A 211 14.69 5.61 -23.69
N ALA A 212 14.14 4.74 -24.53
CA ALA A 212 14.88 4.06 -25.60
C ALA A 212 15.23 5.00 -26.77
N LYS A 213 14.43 6.05 -26.99
CA LYS A 213 14.63 7.05 -28.06
C LYS A 213 15.41 8.29 -27.60
N ALA A 214 15.46 8.58 -26.30
CA ALA A 214 16.09 9.77 -25.74
C ALA A 214 17.62 9.70 -25.85
N GLN A 215 18.18 10.37 -26.87
CA GLN A 215 19.63 10.51 -27.06
C GLN A 215 20.23 11.73 -26.34
N ASP A 216 19.39 12.55 -25.70
CA ASP A 216 19.82 13.71 -24.92
C ASP A 216 19.84 13.40 -23.43
N ALA A 217 20.97 13.70 -22.78
CA ALA A 217 21.18 13.41 -21.36
C ALA A 217 20.15 14.09 -20.46
N SER A 218 19.74 15.32 -20.77
CA SER A 218 18.73 16.04 -19.99
C SER A 218 17.35 15.39 -20.15
N ALA A 219 16.96 15.02 -21.37
CA ALA A 219 15.74 14.25 -21.60
C ALA A 219 15.76 12.90 -20.88
N ALA A 220 16.88 12.17 -20.92
CA ALA A 220 17.03 10.91 -20.22
C ALA A 220 16.85 11.07 -18.70
N HIS A 221 17.39 12.15 -18.11
CA HIS A 221 17.20 12.44 -16.68
C HIS A 221 15.73 12.67 -16.32
N LEU A 222 15.02 13.48 -17.11
CA LEU A 222 13.59 13.72 -16.93
C LEU A 222 12.77 12.42 -17.02
N VAL A 223 13.12 11.52 -17.94
CA VAL A 223 12.44 10.22 -18.08
C VAL A 223 12.70 9.32 -16.88
N VAL A 224 13.91 9.32 -16.31
CA VAL A 224 14.20 8.57 -15.08
C VAL A 224 13.37 9.09 -13.91
N GLU A 225 13.29 10.40 -13.74
CA GLU A 225 12.41 11.01 -12.72
C GLU A 225 10.95 10.64 -12.95
N LEU A 226 10.47 10.69 -14.19
CA LEU A 226 9.10 10.34 -14.55
C LEU A 226 8.80 8.87 -14.17
N LYS A 227 9.71 7.95 -14.51
CA LYS A 227 9.58 6.53 -14.16
C LYS A 227 9.56 6.31 -12.65
N ALA A 228 10.34 7.07 -11.89
CA ALA A 228 10.31 7.01 -10.43
C ALA A 228 8.95 7.45 -9.87
N GLU A 229 8.35 8.53 -10.40
CA GLU A 229 7.02 8.95 -9.97
C GLU A 229 5.91 7.97 -10.39
N ILE A 230 6.02 7.35 -11.56
CA ILE A 230 5.09 6.31 -12.02
C ILE A 230 5.11 5.12 -11.05
N GLU A 231 6.29 4.67 -10.61
CA GLU A 231 6.39 3.55 -9.67
C GLU A 231 5.80 3.91 -8.31
N ARG A 232 6.09 5.11 -7.80
CA ARG A 232 5.50 5.61 -6.54
C ARG A 232 3.97 5.71 -6.64
N LEU A 233 3.44 6.18 -7.78
CA LEU A 233 2.00 6.16 -8.05
C LEU A 233 1.44 4.75 -8.03
N ARG A 234 2.14 3.79 -8.63
CA ARG A 234 1.73 2.37 -8.66
C ARG A 234 1.64 1.78 -7.26
N GLU A 235 2.63 2.04 -6.41
CA GLU A 235 2.60 1.65 -5.00
C GLU A 235 1.41 2.25 -4.26
N GLN A 236 1.10 3.54 -4.46
CA GLN A 236 -0.05 4.17 -3.82
C GLN A 236 -1.38 3.61 -4.32
N VAL A 237 -1.50 3.34 -5.63
CA VAL A 237 -2.72 2.77 -6.23
C VAL A 237 -3.04 1.38 -5.69
N GLN A 238 -2.03 0.58 -5.33
CA GLN A 238 -2.25 -0.72 -4.68
C GLN A 238 -2.87 -0.60 -3.28
N ASN A 239 -2.72 0.56 -2.63
CA ASN A 239 -3.31 0.87 -1.33
C ASN A 239 -4.68 1.56 -1.45
N VAL A 240 -5.15 1.88 -2.66
CA VAL A 240 -6.47 2.48 -2.87
C VAL A 240 -7.54 1.41 -2.65
N GLU A 241 -8.36 1.61 -1.62
CA GLU A 241 -9.43 0.71 -1.21
C GLU A 241 -10.81 1.04 -1.80
#